data_AF-A0A662I6R2-F1
#
_entry.id   AF-A0A662I6R2-F1
#
_cell.length_a   1.000
_cell.length_b   1.000
_cell.length_c   1.000
_cell.angle_alpha   90.00
_cell.angle_beta   90.00
_cell.angle_gamma   90.00
#
_symmetry.space_group_name_H-M   'P 1'
#
loop_
_entity.id
_entity.type
_entity.pdbx_description
1 polymer ?
#
loop_
_entity_poly.entity_id
_entity_poly.type
_entity_poly.pdbx_seq_one_letter_code
_entity_poly.pdbx_strand_id
1 'polypeptide(L)'
;MGREVTEGVMGVEPRGAWLPEMSFSMKLLPILEGEGVEYTVLDGINHFAGALGEKDSIYRLYALKSIKVFFRHTGISDLWSFKYSNVNNVREAVAGARDLAIRIVAEAHINKAEVLTIALDGENWMVLPRPKPAAAVLLDKLLGYLRRAEELGLIRLVKLCEVVDEIEPRLLVSVPSRSWRGGYEKWLSERRRIQENIWRNVVEAYECFKALQNAVGVTEEDAASLMHVVNSDHIWAEFADEEFSAEWRRVLESRLKGVLSSIRIVGAKGHAVHVMNLLNKPVRVTIYRDSAASLTELKPGLNAVRVKGGVMRIVVRGWRREHQVGKPILIRPKIERGRQAR
;
A
#
# COMPACT_ATOMS: atom_id res chain seq x y z
N MET A 1 -6.63 -7.85 -0.42
CA MET A 1 -6.91 -7.33 -1.79
C MET A 1 -5.88 -7.73 -2.84
N GLY A 2 -4.64 -7.22 -2.86
CA GLY A 2 -3.68 -7.58 -3.94
C GLY A 2 -3.45 -9.10 -4.07
N ARG A 3 -3.34 -9.79 -2.93
CA ARG A 3 -3.32 -11.25 -2.84
C ARG A 3 -4.58 -11.89 -3.43
N GLU A 4 -5.76 -11.52 -2.93
CA GLU A 4 -7.06 -12.04 -3.38
C GLU A 4 -7.29 -11.84 -4.89
N VAL A 5 -6.92 -10.67 -5.44
CA VAL A 5 -7.00 -10.40 -6.88
C VAL A 5 -6.07 -11.33 -7.66
N THR A 6 -4.84 -11.51 -7.18
CA THR A 6 -3.88 -12.43 -7.82
C THR A 6 -4.40 -13.87 -7.80
N GLU A 7 -4.91 -14.34 -6.67
CA GLU A 7 -5.51 -15.67 -6.54
C GLU A 7 -6.72 -15.83 -7.48
N GLY A 8 -7.62 -14.85 -7.51
CA GLY A 8 -8.83 -14.89 -8.32
C GLY A 8 -8.57 -14.84 -9.83
N VAL A 9 -7.57 -14.06 -10.27
CA VAL A 9 -7.24 -13.88 -11.70
C VAL A 9 -6.31 -14.97 -12.21
N MET A 10 -5.25 -15.28 -11.45
CA MET A 10 -4.18 -16.16 -11.90
C MET A 10 -4.39 -17.61 -11.46
N GLY A 11 -5.29 -17.88 -10.51
CA GLY A 11 -5.56 -19.23 -9.99
C GLY A 11 -4.38 -19.82 -9.21
N VAL A 12 -3.51 -18.98 -8.65
CA VAL A 12 -2.33 -19.39 -7.87
C VAL A 12 -2.29 -18.68 -6.53
N GLU A 13 -1.76 -19.33 -5.50
CA GLU A 13 -1.46 -18.68 -4.22
C GLU A 13 -0.19 -17.81 -4.36
N PRO A 14 -0.28 -16.47 -4.20
CA PRO A 14 0.87 -15.60 -4.30
C PRO A 14 1.70 -15.67 -3.01
N ARG A 15 2.85 -16.34 -3.09
CA ARG A 15 3.81 -16.46 -1.98
C ARG A 15 4.71 -15.23 -1.82
N GLY A 16 4.94 -14.49 -2.91
CA GLY A 16 5.82 -13.31 -2.92
C GLY A 16 5.08 -12.01 -3.20
N ALA A 17 5.69 -10.89 -2.80
CA ALA A 17 5.19 -9.56 -3.12
C ALA A 17 6.27 -8.71 -3.80
N TRP A 18 5.89 -7.99 -4.87
CA TRP A 18 6.64 -6.86 -5.37
C TRP A 18 6.20 -5.61 -4.62
N LEU A 19 7.06 -5.09 -3.74
CA LEU A 19 6.80 -3.81 -3.11
C LEU A 19 6.88 -2.71 -4.17
N PRO A 20 5.85 -1.85 -4.33
CA PRO A 20 5.91 -0.74 -5.28
C PRO A 20 7.20 0.03 -5.10
N GLU A 21 7.95 0.20 -6.19
CA GLU A 21 9.21 0.94 -6.21
C GLU A 21 10.30 0.36 -5.29
N MET A 22 10.19 -0.94 -4.95
CA MET A 22 10.97 -1.59 -3.89
C MET A 22 11.03 -0.72 -2.63
N SER A 23 9.97 0.06 -2.36
CA SER A 23 9.90 0.93 -1.21
C SER A 23 9.82 0.07 0.04
N PHE A 24 10.90 0.10 0.82
CA PHE A 24 11.03 -0.75 1.99
C PHE A 24 11.17 0.07 3.27
N SER A 25 10.61 -0.48 4.35
CA SER A 25 10.92 -0.10 5.71
C SER A 25 10.74 -1.32 6.60
N MET A 26 11.54 -1.43 7.66
CA MET A 26 11.37 -2.48 8.69
C MET A 26 9.95 -2.48 9.30
N LYS A 27 9.23 -1.35 9.23
CA LYS A 27 7.84 -1.23 9.65
C LYS A 27 6.84 -1.99 8.77
N LEU A 28 7.23 -2.40 7.56
CA LEU A 28 6.40 -3.21 6.66
C LEU A 28 6.38 -4.68 7.05
N LEU A 29 7.41 -5.18 7.75
CA LEU A 29 7.52 -6.62 8.06
C LEU A 29 6.26 -7.16 8.75
N PRO A 30 5.71 -6.55 9.82
CA PRO A 30 4.51 -7.10 10.47
C PRO A 30 3.29 -7.16 9.55
N ILE A 31 3.21 -6.26 8.57
CA ILE A 31 2.11 -6.24 7.59
C ILE A 31 2.30 -7.38 6.59
N LEU A 32 3.50 -7.51 6.03
CA LEU A 32 3.82 -8.58 5.08
C LEU A 32 3.64 -9.97 5.72
N GLU A 33 4.14 -10.14 6.95
CA GLU A 33 4.00 -11.38 7.73
C GLU A 33 2.53 -11.69 8.03
N GLY A 34 1.75 -10.67 8.43
CA GLY A 34 0.33 -10.82 8.73
C GLY A 34 -0.52 -11.21 7.50
N GLU A 35 -0.10 -10.83 6.30
CA GLU A 35 -0.76 -11.17 5.04
C GLU A 35 -0.21 -12.46 4.40
N GLY A 36 0.73 -13.14 5.06
CA GLY A 36 1.32 -14.40 4.60
C GLY A 36 2.29 -14.25 3.42
N VAL A 37 2.88 -13.07 3.23
CA VAL A 37 3.95 -12.88 2.25
C VAL A 37 5.21 -13.59 2.76
N GLU A 38 5.83 -14.40 1.91
CA GLU A 38 7.03 -15.17 2.26
C GLU A 38 8.31 -14.51 1.78
N TYR A 39 8.26 -13.80 0.64
CA TYR A 39 9.45 -13.16 0.07
C TYR A 39 9.18 -11.89 -0.73
N THR A 40 10.23 -11.06 -0.85
CA THR A 40 10.25 -9.85 -1.69
C THR A 40 11.62 -9.65 -2.34
N VAL A 41 11.68 -8.74 -3.32
CA VAL A 41 12.92 -8.27 -3.96
C VAL A 41 13.21 -6.83 -3.54
N LEU A 42 14.48 -6.55 -3.21
CA LEU A 42 14.99 -5.21 -2.90
C LEU A 42 16.20 -4.86 -3.78
N ASP A 43 16.59 -3.59 -3.80
CA ASP A 43 17.72 -3.13 -4.62
C ASP A 43 19.10 -3.39 -3.98
N GLY A 44 20.04 -3.95 -4.75
CA GLY A 44 21.39 -4.28 -4.27
C GLY A 44 22.26 -3.08 -3.93
N ILE A 45 22.13 -1.95 -4.63
CA ILE A 45 22.91 -0.74 -4.30
C ILE A 45 22.26 0.00 -3.14
N ASN A 46 20.94 0.20 -3.21
CA ASN A 46 20.24 1.12 -2.33
C ASN A 46 19.81 0.49 -1.01
N HIS A 47 19.60 -0.82 -0.96
CA HIS A 47 19.20 -1.52 0.25
C HIS A 47 20.35 -2.32 0.85
N PHE A 48 20.96 -3.22 0.07
CA PHE A 48 21.98 -4.14 0.60
C PHE A 48 23.24 -3.41 1.10
N ALA A 49 23.64 -2.31 0.48
CA ALA A 49 24.82 -1.54 0.90
C ALA A 49 24.74 -1.13 2.38
N GLY A 50 23.56 -0.73 2.87
CA GLY A 50 23.32 -0.34 4.27
C GLY A 50 22.73 -1.43 5.16
N ALA A 51 22.58 -2.67 4.68
CA ALA A 51 22.03 -3.77 5.46
C ALA A 51 23.00 -4.22 6.57
N LEU A 52 22.46 -4.68 7.71
CA LEU A 52 23.20 -5.21 8.85
C LEU A 52 22.84 -6.67 9.10
N GLY A 53 23.80 -7.47 9.58
CA GLY A 53 23.65 -8.90 9.85
C GLY A 53 24.75 -9.73 9.19
N GLU A 54 24.44 -10.97 8.80
CA GLU A 54 25.32 -11.92 8.12
C GLU A 54 25.51 -11.57 6.64
N LYS A 55 25.90 -10.32 6.39
CA LYS A 55 26.09 -9.78 5.05
C LYS A 55 27.28 -10.46 4.35
N ASP A 56 27.08 -10.83 3.09
CA ASP A 56 28.09 -11.47 2.23
C ASP A 56 28.10 -10.74 0.86
N SER A 57 27.18 -11.11 -0.02
CA SER A 57 26.99 -10.47 -1.32
C SER A 57 25.52 -10.47 -1.72
N ILE A 58 25.14 -9.68 -2.73
CA ILE A 58 23.78 -9.68 -3.30
C ILE A 58 23.40 -11.03 -3.95
N TYR A 59 24.34 -11.98 -4.05
CA TYR A 59 24.17 -13.27 -4.70
C TYR A 59 23.70 -14.39 -3.76
N ARG A 60 23.16 -14.01 -2.61
CA ARG A 60 22.68 -14.90 -1.55
C ARG A 60 21.21 -14.62 -1.26
N LEU A 61 20.51 -15.63 -0.75
CA LEU A 61 19.20 -15.46 -0.13
C LEU A 61 19.39 -14.92 1.29
N TYR A 62 18.56 -13.95 1.67
CA TYR A 62 18.54 -13.39 3.02
C TYR A 62 17.19 -13.55 3.69
N ALA A 63 17.16 -13.48 5.02
CA ALA A 63 15.94 -13.38 5.80
C ALA A 63 15.97 -12.16 6.71
N LEU A 64 14.87 -11.41 6.72
CA LEU A 64 14.56 -10.37 7.69
C LEU A 64 13.35 -10.83 8.49
N LYS A 65 13.59 -11.36 9.69
CA LYS A 65 12.60 -12.15 10.44
C LYS A 65 12.10 -13.31 9.59
N SER A 66 10.79 -13.43 9.35
CA SER A 66 10.22 -14.54 8.56
C SER A 66 10.19 -14.27 7.05
N ILE A 67 10.42 -13.01 6.61
CA ILE A 67 10.40 -12.60 5.21
C ILE A 67 11.76 -12.85 4.56
N LYS A 68 11.77 -13.59 3.46
CA LYS A 68 12.97 -13.82 2.64
C LYS A 68 13.15 -12.65 1.67
N VAL A 69 14.39 -12.28 1.44
CA VAL A 69 14.75 -11.08 0.67
C VAL A 69 15.82 -11.44 -0.34
N PHE A 70 15.50 -11.15 -1.59
CA PHE A 70 16.43 -11.17 -2.70
C PHE A 70 16.92 -9.75 -2.98
N PHE A 71 18.21 -9.58 -3.27
CA PHE A 71 18.73 -8.30 -3.74
C PHE A 71 18.99 -8.36 -5.23
N ARG A 72 18.33 -7.50 -6.00
CA ARG A 72 18.58 -7.42 -7.43
C ARG A 72 19.99 -6.93 -7.71
N HIS A 73 20.58 -7.45 -8.77
CA HIS A 73 21.76 -6.88 -9.37
C HIS A 73 21.38 -5.58 -10.10
N THR A 74 21.57 -4.43 -9.43
CA THR A 74 21.20 -3.11 -9.95
C THR A 74 21.80 -2.83 -11.33
N GLY A 75 23.10 -3.08 -11.53
CA GLY A 75 23.79 -2.81 -12.79
C GLY A 75 23.17 -3.53 -14.01
N ILE A 76 23.05 -4.86 -13.97
CA ILE A 76 22.42 -5.66 -15.04
C ILE A 76 20.95 -5.29 -15.23
N SER A 77 20.20 -5.11 -14.13
CA SER A 77 18.78 -4.76 -14.18
C SER A 77 18.56 -3.42 -14.88
N ASP A 78 19.35 -2.40 -14.53
CA ASP A 78 19.27 -1.06 -15.12
C ASP A 78 19.80 -1.05 -16.57
N LEU A 79 20.82 -1.86 -16.86
CA LEU A 79 21.35 -2.03 -18.21
C LEU A 79 20.28 -2.58 -19.16
N TRP A 80 19.53 -3.60 -18.72
CA TRP A 80 18.36 -4.10 -19.45
C TRP A 80 17.30 -2.99 -19.58
N SER A 81 16.88 -2.43 -18.46
CA SER A 81 15.76 -1.47 -18.38
C SER A 81 15.97 -0.22 -19.23
N PHE A 82 17.18 0.34 -19.24
CA PHE A 82 17.42 1.69 -19.78
C PHE A 82 18.33 1.72 -21.00
N LYS A 83 19.26 0.76 -21.15
CA LYS A 83 20.20 0.75 -22.29
C LYS A 83 19.70 -0.17 -23.40
N TYR A 84 19.51 -1.45 -23.10
CA TYR A 84 19.06 -2.42 -24.11
C TYR A 84 17.62 -2.20 -24.54
N SER A 85 16.83 -1.49 -23.74
CA SER A 85 15.50 -1.06 -24.16
C SER A 85 15.50 -0.09 -25.35
N ASN A 86 16.63 0.52 -25.71
CA ASN A 86 16.73 1.46 -26.84
C ASN A 86 17.17 0.81 -28.16
N VAL A 87 17.12 -0.53 -28.27
CA VAL A 87 17.35 -1.22 -29.55
C VAL A 87 16.27 -0.82 -30.57
N ASN A 88 16.68 -0.51 -31.79
CA ASN A 88 15.79 0.07 -32.81
C ASN A 88 15.40 -0.92 -33.91
N ASN A 89 16.16 -1.99 -34.07
CA ASN A 89 15.95 -2.99 -35.12
C ASN A 89 16.30 -4.40 -34.62
N VAL A 90 15.89 -5.40 -35.40
CA VAL A 90 16.08 -6.82 -35.09
C VAL A 90 17.56 -7.17 -34.89
N ARG A 91 18.46 -6.60 -35.69
CA ARG A 91 19.90 -6.88 -35.59
C ARG A 91 20.47 -6.40 -34.25
N GLU A 92 20.15 -5.18 -33.86
CA GLU A 92 20.50 -4.62 -32.55
C GLU A 92 19.89 -5.43 -31.40
N ALA A 93 18.62 -5.82 -31.53
CA ALA A 93 17.94 -6.63 -30.52
C ALA A 93 18.63 -7.99 -30.30
N VAL A 94 18.99 -8.69 -31.38
CA VAL A 94 19.71 -9.97 -31.31
C VAL A 94 21.11 -9.80 -30.70
N ALA A 95 21.83 -8.74 -31.08
CA ALA A 95 23.15 -8.44 -30.54
C ALA A 95 23.08 -8.08 -29.04
N GLY A 96 22.11 -7.23 -28.66
CA GLY A 96 21.87 -6.83 -27.28
C GLY A 96 21.46 -8.00 -26.39
N ALA A 97 20.56 -8.86 -26.88
CA ALA A 97 20.17 -10.10 -26.19
C ALA A 97 21.37 -11.03 -25.95
N ARG A 98 22.25 -11.18 -26.94
CA ARG A 98 23.45 -12.00 -26.81
C ARG A 98 24.43 -11.43 -25.77
N ASP A 99 24.71 -10.13 -25.86
CA ASP A 99 25.60 -9.45 -24.92
C ASP A 99 25.06 -9.52 -23.48
N LEU A 100 23.76 -9.27 -23.30
CA LEU A 100 23.10 -9.36 -22.00
C LEU A 100 23.13 -10.79 -21.43
N ALA A 101 22.84 -11.82 -22.25
CA ALA A 101 22.93 -13.21 -21.81
C ALA A 101 24.35 -13.59 -21.35
N ILE A 102 25.38 -13.19 -22.11
CA ILE A 102 26.78 -13.41 -21.74
C ILE A 102 27.10 -12.74 -20.41
N ARG A 103 26.68 -11.49 -20.21
CA ARG A 103 26.88 -10.76 -18.94
C ARG A 103 26.22 -11.48 -17.77
N ILE A 104 24.99 -11.93 -17.92
CA ILE A 104 24.24 -12.64 -16.86
C ILE A 104 24.98 -13.92 -16.45
N VAL A 105 25.34 -14.76 -17.43
CA VAL A 105 26.03 -16.03 -17.17
C VAL A 105 27.42 -15.79 -16.58
N ALA A 106 28.17 -14.83 -17.13
CA ALA A 106 29.49 -14.48 -16.61
C ALA A 106 29.42 -13.94 -15.19
N GLU A 107 28.46 -13.06 -14.88
CA GLU A 107 28.28 -12.49 -13.54
C GLU A 107 27.97 -13.60 -12.52
N ALA A 108 27.08 -14.52 -12.87
CA ALA A 108 26.75 -15.66 -12.03
C ALA A 108 28.00 -16.53 -11.75
N HIS A 109 28.81 -16.80 -12.77
CA HIS A 109 29.99 -17.66 -12.61
C HIS A 109 31.14 -16.98 -11.85
N ILE A 110 31.50 -15.74 -12.23
CA ILE A 110 32.61 -14.98 -11.63
C ILE A 110 32.38 -14.80 -10.13
N ASN A 111 31.14 -14.50 -9.73
CA ASN A 111 30.80 -14.26 -8.33
C ASN A 111 30.38 -15.53 -7.58
N LYS A 112 30.40 -16.71 -8.24
CA LYS A 112 29.90 -17.98 -7.68
C LYS A 112 28.51 -17.81 -7.06
N ALA A 113 27.64 -17.15 -7.82
CA ALA A 113 26.32 -16.77 -7.35
C ALA A 113 25.50 -18.01 -7.02
N GLU A 114 24.97 -18.05 -5.79
CA GLU A 114 23.96 -19.03 -5.40
C GLU A 114 22.60 -18.63 -5.96
N VAL A 115 22.31 -17.33 -5.97
CA VAL A 115 21.18 -16.74 -6.69
C VAL A 115 21.59 -15.41 -7.33
N LEU A 116 21.37 -15.24 -8.63
CA LEU A 116 21.49 -13.96 -9.31
C LEU A 116 20.10 -13.40 -9.60
N THR A 117 19.69 -12.37 -8.86
CA THR A 117 18.37 -11.75 -9.04
C THR A 117 18.45 -10.59 -10.03
N ILE A 118 17.66 -10.63 -11.09
CA ILE A 118 17.52 -9.54 -12.05
C ILE A 118 16.06 -9.09 -11.98
N ALA A 119 15.85 -7.80 -11.68
CA ALA A 119 14.52 -7.29 -11.41
C ALA A 119 14.35 -5.87 -11.98
N LEU A 120 13.36 -5.74 -12.83
CA LEU A 120 13.03 -4.53 -13.57
C LEU A 120 11.51 -4.45 -13.76
N ASP A 121 11.03 -3.27 -14.12
CA ASP A 121 9.64 -3.10 -14.53
C ASP A 121 9.27 -4.08 -15.65
N GLY A 122 8.01 -4.52 -15.66
CA GLY A 122 7.49 -5.47 -16.65
C GLY A 122 7.59 -4.93 -18.08
N GLU A 123 6.60 -4.14 -18.51
CA GLU A 123 6.46 -3.66 -19.88
C GLU A 123 7.04 -2.26 -20.10
N ASN A 124 7.30 -1.48 -19.04
CA ASN A 124 7.69 -0.06 -19.14
C ASN A 124 8.86 0.16 -20.12
N TRP A 125 9.88 -0.68 -20.07
CA TRP A 125 11.05 -0.56 -20.96
C TRP A 125 10.73 -0.87 -22.44
N MET A 126 9.64 -1.59 -22.71
CA MET A 126 9.15 -1.91 -24.06
C MET A 126 8.16 -0.88 -24.60
N VAL A 127 7.44 -0.16 -23.74
CA VAL A 127 6.32 0.73 -24.15
C VAL A 127 6.55 2.20 -23.88
N LEU A 128 7.49 2.58 -22.99
CA LEU A 128 7.76 3.98 -22.65
C LEU A 128 9.03 4.53 -23.31
N PRO A 129 9.02 5.81 -23.74
CA PRO A 129 7.85 6.70 -23.81
C PRO A 129 6.93 6.41 -25.01
N ARG A 130 7.33 5.48 -25.88
CA ARG A 130 6.58 5.00 -27.03
C ARG A 130 6.89 3.52 -27.27
N PRO A 131 5.99 2.75 -27.91
CA PRO A 131 6.24 1.33 -28.21
C PRO A 131 7.55 1.09 -28.95
N LYS A 132 8.30 0.08 -28.51
CA LYS A 132 9.60 -0.34 -29.08
C LYS A 132 9.53 -1.80 -29.50
N PRO A 133 9.00 -2.13 -30.71
CA PRO A 133 8.81 -3.52 -31.13
C PRO A 133 10.07 -4.38 -31.10
N ALA A 134 11.24 -3.80 -31.38
CA ALA A 134 12.52 -4.50 -31.32
C ALA A 134 12.89 -4.98 -29.89
N ALA A 135 12.37 -4.33 -28.84
CA ALA A 135 12.56 -4.75 -27.46
C ALA A 135 11.90 -6.12 -27.17
N ALA A 136 10.76 -6.42 -27.82
CA ALA A 136 10.12 -7.73 -27.72
C ALA A 136 10.99 -8.83 -28.34
N VAL A 137 11.64 -8.53 -29.48
CA VAL A 137 12.60 -9.45 -30.11
C VAL A 137 13.81 -9.67 -29.20
N LEU A 138 14.27 -8.63 -28.50
CA LEU A 138 15.35 -8.76 -27.54
C LEU A 138 14.97 -9.71 -26.39
N LEU A 139 13.77 -9.57 -25.81
CA LEU A 139 13.28 -10.46 -24.77
C LEU A 139 13.24 -11.93 -25.24
N ASP A 140 12.63 -12.18 -26.39
CA ASP A 140 12.56 -13.53 -26.98
C ASP A 140 13.95 -14.15 -27.13
N LYS A 141 14.88 -13.40 -27.73
CA LYS A 141 16.25 -13.89 -27.95
C LYS A 141 17.02 -14.08 -26.66
N LEU A 142 16.87 -13.17 -25.69
CA LEU A 142 17.50 -13.28 -24.39
C LEU A 142 17.06 -14.56 -23.68
N LEU A 143 15.76 -14.82 -23.60
CA LEU A 143 15.22 -16.04 -22.99
C LEU A 143 15.73 -17.29 -23.71
N GLY A 144 15.79 -17.27 -25.05
CA GLY A 144 16.38 -18.37 -25.82
C GLY A 144 17.87 -18.59 -25.55
N TYR A 145 18.66 -17.54 -25.34
CA TYR A 145 20.07 -17.69 -24.95
C TYR A 145 20.23 -18.21 -23.52
N LEU A 146 19.41 -17.74 -22.58
CA LEU A 146 19.46 -18.19 -21.18
C LEU A 146 19.02 -19.65 -21.03
N ARG A 147 17.98 -20.10 -21.76
CA ARG A 147 17.59 -21.51 -21.80
C ARG A 147 18.70 -22.41 -22.33
N ARG A 148 19.39 -22.00 -23.40
CA ARG A 148 20.57 -22.73 -23.88
C ARG A 148 21.70 -22.78 -22.84
N ALA A 149 21.92 -21.68 -22.11
CA ALA A 149 22.93 -21.68 -21.04
C ALA A 149 22.56 -22.65 -19.92
N GLU A 150 21.27 -22.78 -19.61
CA GLU A 150 20.75 -23.79 -18.68
C GLU A 150 20.91 -25.22 -19.21
N GLU A 151 20.58 -25.49 -20.47
CA GLU A 151 20.78 -26.81 -21.11
C GLU A 151 22.25 -27.24 -21.10
N LEU A 152 23.18 -26.28 -21.19
CA LEU A 152 24.62 -26.49 -21.09
C LEU A 152 25.12 -26.62 -19.64
N GLY A 153 24.25 -26.51 -18.64
CA GLY A 153 24.60 -26.59 -17.22
C GLY A 153 25.36 -25.39 -16.68
N LEU A 154 25.33 -24.24 -17.36
CA LEU A 154 26.05 -23.03 -16.94
C LEU A 154 25.31 -22.26 -15.84
N ILE A 155 23.98 -22.29 -15.88
CA ILE A 155 23.07 -21.66 -14.92
C ILE A 155 21.83 -22.54 -14.74
N ARG A 156 20.99 -22.23 -13.75
CA ARG A 156 19.63 -22.77 -13.62
C ARG A 156 18.64 -21.62 -13.56
N LEU A 157 17.63 -21.62 -14.42
CA LEU A 157 16.53 -20.66 -14.39
C LEU A 157 15.49 -21.16 -13.41
N VAL A 158 15.15 -20.34 -12.43
CA VAL A 158 14.31 -20.72 -11.29
C VAL A 158 13.28 -19.65 -10.97
N LYS A 159 12.19 -20.07 -10.35
CA LYS A 159 11.27 -19.16 -9.67
C LYS A 159 11.84 -18.83 -8.28
N LEU A 160 11.54 -17.63 -7.79
CA LEU A 160 11.96 -17.22 -6.45
C LEU A 160 11.41 -18.13 -5.35
N CYS A 161 10.19 -18.65 -5.49
CA CYS A 161 9.62 -19.59 -4.53
C CYS A 161 10.40 -20.91 -4.44
N GLU A 162 10.91 -21.43 -5.57
CA GLU A 162 11.75 -22.63 -5.60
C GLU A 162 13.06 -22.38 -4.84
N VAL A 163 13.65 -21.19 -4.98
CA VAL A 163 14.85 -20.80 -4.22
C VAL A 163 14.57 -20.72 -2.72
N VAL A 164 13.41 -20.17 -2.32
CA VAL A 164 13.00 -20.09 -0.91
C VAL A 164 12.82 -21.48 -0.29
N ASP A 165 12.40 -22.47 -1.08
CA ASP A 165 12.20 -23.85 -0.61
C ASP A 165 13.51 -24.67 -0.55
N GLU A 166 14.51 -24.31 -1.37
CA GLU A 166 15.75 -25.08 -1.51
C GLU A 166 16.95 -24.51 -0.74
N ILE A 167 16.96 -23.21 -0.44
CA ILE A 167 18.15 -22.52 0.07
C ILE A 167 17.90 -21.96 1.47
N GLU A 168 18.82 -22.24 2.40
CA GLU A 168 18.80 -21.65 3.72
C GLU A 168 19.24 -20.16 3.65
N PRO A 169 18.41 -19.20 4.09
CA PRO A 169 18.75 -17.79 4.03
C PRO A 169 19.81 -17.40 5.08
N ARG A 170 20.65 -16.42 4.73
CA ARG A 170 21.48 -15.71 5.71
C ARG A 170 20.66 -14.69 6.50
N LEU A 171 20.97 -14.52 7.77
CA LEU A 171 20.17 -13.65 8.63
C LEU A 171 20.60 -12.18 8.55
N LEU A 172 19.67 -11.31 8.17
CA LEU A 172 19.82 -9.86 8.31
C LEU A 172 19.07 -9.37 9.54
N VAL A 173 19.68 -8.40 10.22
CA VAL A 173 19.09 -7.69 11.36
C VAL A 173 18.25 -6.51 10.87
N SER A 174 18.74 -5.78 9.87
CA SER A 174 18.03 -4.62 9.34
C SER A 174 18.45 -4.28 7.91
N VAL A 175 17.55 -3.58 7.22
CA VAL A 175 17.77 -2.98 5.91
C VAL A 175 17.29 -1.53 5.97
N PRO A 176 18.02 -0.57 5.35
CA PRO A 176 17.64 0.85 5.36
C PRO A 176 16.27 1.08 4.71
N SER A 177 15.55 2.10 5.18
CA SER A 177 14.26 2.48 4.61
C SER A 177 14.45 3.34 3.36
N ARG A 178 14.37 2.75 2.18
CA ARG A 178 14.64 3.39 0.88
C ARG A 178 13.72 2.80 -0.20
N SER A 179 13.78 3.38 -1.40
CA SER A 179 13.27 2.79 -2.64
C SER A 179 14.43 2.24 -3.49
N TRP A 180 14.13 1.63 -4.64
CA TRP A 180 15.17 1.27 -5.61
C TRP A 180 15.95 2.49 -6.15
N ARG A 181 15.47 3.72 -5.93
CA ARG A 181 16.17 4.98 -6.27
C ARG A 181 17.04 5.54 -5.14
N GLY A 182 17.09 4.87 -3.99
CA GLY A 182 17.94 5.25 -2.86
C GLY A 182 17.32 6.20 -1.84
N GLY A 183 16.23 6.88 -2.19
CA GLY A 183 15.49 7.79 -1.33
C GLY A 183 14.01 7.88 -1.73
N TYR A 184 13.32 8.90 -1.24
CA TYR A 184 11.89 9.09 -1.47
C TYR A 184 11.56 10.42 -2.15
N GLU A 185 12.58 11.17 -2.57
CA GLU A 185 12.47 12.50 -3.15
C GLU A 185 11.51 12.53 -4.33
N LYS A 186 11.48 11.43 -5.09
CA LYS A 186 10.63 11.25 -6.26
C LYS A 186 9.14 11.33 -5.98
N TRP A 187 8.72 10.94 -4.77
CA TRP A 187 7.32 10.96 -4.31
C TRP A 187 7.05 12.04 -3.25
N LEU A 188 8.10 12.66 -2.70
CA LEU A 188 7.97 13.58 -1.56
C LEU A 188 8.29 15.04 -1.88
N SER A 189 9.33 15.30 -2.69
CA SER A 189 9.94 16.65 -2.72
C SER A 189 10.37 17.18 -4.08
N GLU A 190 10.56 16.36 -5.11
CA GLU A 190 10.96 16.86 -6.44
C GLU A 190 9.92 17.81 -7.05
N ARG A 191 8.64 17.64 -6.73
CA ARG A 191 7.56 18.60 -7.00
C ARG A 191 6.83 18.98 -5.71
N ARG A 192 7.60 19.47 -4.73
CA ARG A 192 7.15 19.75 -3.35
C ARG A 192 5.73 20.34 -3.25
N ARG A 193 5.43 21.44 -3.95
CA ARG A 193 4.11 22.10 -3.86
C ARG A 193 2.95 21.15 -4.21
N ILE A 194 3.07 20.40 -5.30
CA ILE A 194 2.02 19.48 -5.76
C ILE A 194 1.99 18.24 -4.84
N GLN A 195 3.16 17.67 -4.53
CA GLN A 195 3.26 16.46 -3.73
C GLN A 195 2.77 16.65 -2.29
N GLU A 196 3.03 17.80 -1.66
CA GLU A 196 2.48 18.12 -0.33
C GLU A 196 0.95 18.16 -0.32
N ASN A 197 0.33 18.66 -1.39
CA ASN A 197 -1.13 18.66 -1.53
C ASN A 197 -1.67 17.23 -1.76
N ILE A 198 -1.00 16.42 -2.58
CA ILE A 198 -1.36 15.01 -2.77
C ILE A 198 -1.27 14.23 -1.45
N TRP A 199 -0.20 14.39 -0.68
CA TRP A 199 -0.07 13.74 0.63
C TRP A 199 -1.12 14.22 1.64
N ARG A 200 -1.54 15.49 1.56
CA ARG A 200 -2.69 15.97 2.34
C ARG A 200 -3.97 15.25 1.94
N ASN A 201 -4.20 15.07 0.63
CA ASN A 201 -5.35 14.33 0.13
C ASN A 201 -5.34 12.86 0.60
N VAL A 202 -4.17 12.20 0.57
CA VAL A 202 -3.98 10.84 1.11
C VAL A 202 -4.37 10.75 2.57
N VAL A 203 -3.87 11.65 3.42
CA VAL A 203 -4.19 11.65 4.85
C VAL A 203 -5.69 11.86 5.07
N GLU A 204 -6.30 12.82 4.39
CA GLU A 204 -7.72 13.12 4.53
C GLU A 204 -8.63 11.98 4.01
N ALA A 205 -8.24 11.34 2.91
CA ALA A 205 -8.92 10.16 2.38
C ALA A 205 -8.86 9.00 3.39
N TYR A 206 -7.69 8.75 3.98
CA TYR A 206 -7.53 7.70 4.98
C TYR A 206 -8.32 7.99 6.26
N GLU A 207 -8.39 9.25 6.71
CA GLU A 207 -9.27 9.65 7.82
C GLU A 207 -10.74 9.33 7.51
N CYS A 208 -11.22 9.68 6.31
CA CYS A 208 -12.59 9.40 5.89
C CYS A 208 -12.86 7.89 5.80
N PHE A 209 -11.94 7.14 5.20
CA PHE A 209 -12.02 5.68 5.09
C PHE A 209 -12.12 5.01 6.47
N LYS A 210 -11.28 5.42 7.42
CA LYS A 210 -11.31 4.88 8.79
C LYS A 210 -12.58 5.28 9.53
N ALA A 211 -13.09 6.49 9.31
CA ALA A 211 -14.38 6.91 9.86
C ALA A 211 -15.54 6.05 9.33
N LEU A 212 -15.57 5.77 8.03
CA LEU A 212 -16.53 4.87 7.39
C LEU A 212 -16.43 3.44 7.94
N GLN A 213 -15.21 2.89 7.99
CA GLN A 213 -14.94 1.56 8.56
C GLN A 213 -15.47 1.44 9.99
N ASN A 214 -15.17 2.43 10.83
CA ASN A 214 -15.58 2.44 12.22
C ASN A 214 -17.10 2.62 12.37
N ALA A 215 -17.75 3.42 11.51
CA ALA A 215 -19.18 3.70 11.63
C ALA A 215 -20.09 2.63 11.02
N VAL A 216 -19.86 2.27 9.76
CA VAL A 216 -20.83 1.54 8.92
C VAL A 216 -20.22 0.42 8.09
N GLY A 217 -18.93 0.16 8.27
CA GLY A 217 -18.13 -0.71 7.39
C GLY A 217 -17.69 0.00 6.10
N VAL A 218 -16.75 -0.60 5.39
CA VAL A 218 -16.28 -0.14 4.08
C VAL A 218 -16.78 -1.07 2.98
N THR A 219 -16.99 -0.53 1.79
CA THR A 219 -17.32 -1.28 0.58
C THR A 219 -16.13 -1.36 -0.36
N GLU A 220 -16.24 -2.16 -1.41
CA GLU A 220 -15.22 -2.27 -2.46
C GLU A 220 -14.92 -0.92 -3.11
N GLU A 221 -15.95 -0.09 -3.35
CA GLU A 221 -15.78 1.26 -3.89
C GLU A 221 -14.97 2.17 -2.94
N ASP A 222 -15.14 2.01 -1.62
CA ASP A 222 -14.35 2.78 -0.64
C ASP A 222 -12.88 2.34 -0.64
N ALA A 223 -12.65 1.03 -0.75
CA ALA A 223 -11.31 0.46 -0.84
C ALA A 223 -10.62 0.90 -2.14
N ALA A 224 -11.31 0.79 -3.27
CA ALA A 224 -10.83 1.26 -4.58
C ALA A 224 -10.54 2.77 -4.55
N SER A 225 -11.42 3.57 -3.95
CA SER A 225 -11.21 5.02 -3.81
C SER A 225 -9.94 5.31 -3.01
N LEU A 226 -9.74 4.65 -1.86
CA LEU A 226 -8.51 4.82 -1.08
C LEU A 226 -7.28 4.40 -1.90
N MET A 227 -7.36 3.30 -2.65
CA MET A 227 -6.27 2.81 -3.49
C MET A 227 -5.88 3.79 -4.60
N HIS A 228 -6.85 4.42 -5.25
CA HIS A 228 -6.57 5.46 -6.23
C HIS A 228 -5.89 6.67 -5.60
N VAL A 229 -6.32 7.11 -4.41
CA VAL A 229 -5.67 8.25 -3.72
C VAL A 229 -4.20 7.94 -3.38
N VAL A 230 -3.88 6.69 -3.00
CA VAL A 230 -2.50 6.30 -2.62
C VAL A 230 -1.66 5.80 -3.79
N ASN A 231 -2.16 5.86 -5.03
CA ASN A 231 -1.43 5.36 -6.19
C ASN A 231 -0.12 6.14 -6.40
N SER A 232 1.02 5.46 -6.26
CA SER A 232 2.35 6.06 -6.35
C SER A 232 2.66 6.69 -7.70
N ASP A 233 2.02 6.25 -8.79
CA ASP A 233 2.19 6.84 -10.12
C ASP A 233 1.75 8.31 -10.13
N HIS A 234 0.60 8.62 -9.52
CA HIS A 234 0.09 9.99 -9.43
C HIS A 234 0.79 10.84 -8.36
N ILE A 235 1.74 10.26 -7.63
CA ILE A 235 2.61 10.97 -6.68
C ILE A 235 4.01 11.19 -7.30
N TRP A 236 4.43 10.30 -8.19
CA TRP A 236 5.72 10.33 -8.88
C TRP A 236 5.92 11.64 -9.64
N ALA A 237 7.08 12.29 -9.47
CA ALA A 237 7.30 13.69 -9.87
C ALA A 237 6.91 14.03 -11.34
N GLU A 238 7.16 13.16 -12.31
CA GLU A 238 6.84 13.39 -13.73
C GLU A 238 5.33 13.31 -14.01
N PHE A 239 4.60 12.56 -13.19
CA PHE A 239 3.18 12.25 -13.36
C PHE A 239 2.31 12.79 -12.23
N ALA A 240 2.89 13.61 -11.34
CA ALA A 240 2.24 14.09 -10.13
C ALA A 240 0.95 14.84 -10.47
N ASP A 241 -0.17 14.34 -9.95
CA ASP A 241 -1.52 14.83 -10.25
C ASP A 241 -2.31 15.07 -8.96
N GLU A 242 -2.37 16.34 -8.57
CA GLU A 242 -3.14 16.77 -7.40
C GLU A 242 -4.64 16.54 -7.60
N GLU A 243 -5.17 16.80 -8.80
CA GLU A 243 -6.60 16.73 -9.08
C GLU A 243 -7.09 15.30 -8.98
N PHE A 244 -6.35 14.35 -9.55
CA PHE A 244 -6.64 12.92 -9.43
C PHE A 244 -6.80 12.48 -7.97
N SER A 245 -5.81 12.78 -7.12
CA SER A 245 -5.88 12.44 -5.69
C SER A 245 -7.02 13.17 -4.96
N ALA A 246 -7.33 14.40 -5.35
CA ALA A 246 -8.40 15.20 -4.76
C ALA A 246 -9.79 14.67 -5.10
N GLU A 247 -10.01 14.20 -6.33
CA GLU A 247 -11.27 13.62 -6.79
C GLU A 247 -11.63 12.36 -6.01
N TRP A 248 -10.71 11.40 -5.92
CA TRP A 248 -10.95 10.16 -5.17
C TRP A 248 -11.10 10.39 -3.67
N ARG A 249 -10.39 11.38 -3.10
CA ARG A 249 -10.63 11.82 -1.72
C ARG A 249 -12.07 12.36 -1.55
N ARG A 250 -12.59 13.15 -2.49
CA ARG A 250 -13.96 13.71 -2.42
C ARG A 250 -15.03 12.61 -2.44
N VAL A 251 -14.79 11.48 -3.11
CA VAL A 251 -15.70 10.32 -3.08
C VAL A 251 -15.89 9.83 -1.64
N LEU A 252 -14.79 9.56 -0.93
CA LEU A 252 -14.81 9.11 0.47
C LEU A 252 -15.40 10.18 1.40
N GLU A 253 -15.06 11.45 1.18
CA GLU A 253 -15.59 12.56 1.97
C GLU A 253 -17.11 12.69 1.80
N SER A 254 -17.61 12.62 0.57
CA SER A 254 -19.04 12.70 0.24
C SER A 254 -19.82 11.57 0.91
N ARG A 255 -19.28 10.35 0.86
CA ARG A 255 -19.87 9.20 1.53
C ARG A 255 -19.94 9.38 3.03
N LEU A 256 -18.85 9.84 3.66
CA LEU A 256 -18.84 10.12 5.09
C LEU A 256 -19.84 11.21 5.46
N LYS A 257 -19.93 12.30 4.67
CA LYS A 257 -20.96 13.34 4.84
C LYS A 257 -22.37 12.75 4.77
N GLY A 258 -22.62 11.83 3.85
CA GLY A 258 -23.86 11.07 3.75
C GLY A 258 -24.18 10.35 5.07
N VAL A 259 -23.24 9.58 5.61
CA VAL A 259 -23.39 8.87 6.90
C VAL A 259 -23.66 9.86 8.04
N LEU A 260 -22.88 10.93 8.17
CA LEU A 260 -23.08 11.92 9.23
C LEU A 260 -24.46 12.59 9.14
N SER A 261 -24.92 12.91 7.93
CA SER A 261 -26.23 13.53 7.69
C SER A 261 -27.42 12.59 7.94
N SER A 262 -27.19 11.28 7.88
CA SER A 262 -28.19 10.25 8.16
C SER A 262 -28.51 10.11 9.65
N ILE A 263 -27.64 10.63 10.52
CA ILE A 263 -27.82 10.61 11.97
C ILE A 263 -28.40 11.95 12.39
N ARG A 264 -29.69 11.97 12.77
CA ARG A 264 -30.40 13.19 13.15
C ARG A 264 -30.77 13.20 14.62
N ILE A 265 -30.42 14.27 15.30
CA ILE A 265 -30.91 14.54 16.65
C ILE A 265 -32.35 15.05 16.50
N VAL A 266 -33.32 14.28 16.99
CA VAL A 266 -34.76 14.60 16.87
C VAL A 266 -35.22 15.51 18.00
N GLY A 267 -34.66 15.31 19.20
CA GLY A 267 -35.00 16.11 20.37
C GLY A 267 -34.55 15.47 21.68
N ALA A 268 -34.83 16.12 22.79
CA ALA A 268 -34.57 15.60 24.13
C ALA A 268 -35.88 15.56 24.93
N LYS A 269 -36.17 14.43 25.57
CA LYS A 269 -37.34 14.26 26.44
C LYS A 269 -36.91 13.57 27.74
N GLY A 270 -37.10 14.24 28.86
CA GLY A 270 -36.65 13.75 30.17
C GLY A 270 -35.13 13.56 30.21
N HIS A 271 -34.68 12.36 30.58
CA HIS A 271 -33.27 11.97 30.63
C HIS A 271 -32.81 11.21 29.38
N ALA A 272 -33.44 11.43 28.23
CA ALA A 272 -33.06 10.79 26.97
C ALA A 272 -32.99 11.80 25.82
N VAL A 273 -31.96 11.65 25.00
CA VAL A 273 -31.89 12.26 23.67
C VAL A 273 -32.32 11.24 22.64
N HIS A 274 -33.24 11.67 21.78
CA HIS A 274 -33.76 10.89 20.69
C HIS A 274 -32.92 11.15 19.44
N VAL A 275 -32.30 10.09 18.93
CA VAL A 275 -31.44 10.11 17.75
C VAL A 275 -32.02 9.18 16.70
N MET A 276 -32.33 9.73 15.52
CA MET A 276 -32.80 8.97 14.37
C MET A 276 -31.60 8.54 13.53
N ASN A 277 -31.52 7.25 13.22
CA ASN A 277 -30.66 6.71 12.17
C ASN A 277 -31.53 6.47 10.93
N LEU A 278 -31.28 7.23 9.87
CA LEU A 278 -32.03 7.13 8.61
C LEU A 278 -31.50 6.02 7.69
N LEU A 279 -30.40 5.36 8.03
CA LEU A 279 -29.91 4.21 7.27
C LEU A 279 -30.70 2.96 7.63
N ASN A 280 -30.83 2.05 6.66
CA ASN A 280 -31.40 0.72 6.84
C ASN A 280 -30.45 -0.27 7.55
N LYS A 281 -29.33 0.21 8.11
CA LYS A 281 -28.35 -0.58 8.84
C LYS A 281 -27.86 0.13 10.10
N PRO A 282 -27.32 -0.61 11.09
CA PRO A 282 -26.77 -0.01 12.29
C PRO A 282 -25.60 0.95 12.00
N VAL A 283 -25.47 1.99 12.82
CA VAL A 283 -24.35 2.95 12.76
C VAL A 283 -23.67 3.04 14.11
N ARG A 284 -22.37 2.77 14.14
CA ARG A 284 -21.55 2.90 15.34
C ARG A 284 -21.08 4.33 15.52
N VAL A 285 -21.31 4.88 16.70
CA VAL A 285 -20.92 6.25 17.08
C VAL A 285 -20.28 6.25 18.46
N THR A 286 -19.42 7.21 18.72
CA THR A 286 -18.95 7.51 20.08
C THR A 286 -19.77 8.66 20.65
N ILE A 287 -20.34 8.44 21.82
CA ILE A 287 -21.13 9.44 22.55
C ILE A 287 -20.34 9.88 23.77
N TYR A 288 -20.00 11.17 23.80
CA TYR A 288 -19.38 11.84 24.94
C TYR A 288 -20.46 12.45 25.83
N ARG A 289 -20.35 12.22 27.15
CA ARG A 289 -21.21 12.78 28.21
C ARG A 289 -20.31 13.26 29.33
N ASP A 290 -20.22 14.57 29.55
CA ASP A 290 -19.38 15.17 30.61
C ASP A 290 -17.98 14.53 30.71
N SER A 291 -17.34 14.38 29.55
CA SER A 291 -16.01 13.77 29.34
C SER A 291 -15.92 12.24 29.39
N ALA A 292 -16.99 11.52 29.73
CA ALA A 292 -17.05 10.06 29.58
C ALA A 292 -17.45 9.68 28.14
N ALA A 293 -16.68 8.79 27.52
CA ALA A 293 -16.94 8.28 26.17
C ALA A 293 -17.59 6.90 26.22
N SER A 294 -18.58 6.66 25.37
CA SER A 294 -19.20 5.33 25.20
C SER A 294 -19.40 5.03 23.72
N LEU A 295 -19.00 3.84 23.28
CA LEU A 295 -19.33 3.32 21.97
C LEU A 295 -20.80 2.88 21.97
N THR A 296 -21.59 3.39 21.04
CA THR A 296 -23.02 3.11 20.92
C THR A 296 -23.34 2.72 19.49
N GLU A 297 -24.17 1.70 19.32
CA GLU A 297 -24.73 1.32 18.04
C GLU A 297 -26.15 1.87 17.91
N LEU A 298 -26.37 2.72 16.92
CA LEU A 298 -27.69 3.27 16.58
C LEU A 298 -28.36 2.34 15.58
N LYS A 299 -29.44 1.67 16.00
CA LYS A 299 -30.26 0.81 15.13
C LYS A 299 -31.01 1.66 14.10
N PRO A 300 -31.43 1.10 12.95
CA PRO A 300 -32.31 1.79 12.01
C PRO A 300 -33.54 2.38 12.72
N GLY A 301 -33.89 3.61 12.39
CA GLY A 301 -35.00 4.33 13.02
C GLY A 301 -34.63 5.06 14.31
N LEU A 302 -35.60 5.18 15.23
CA LEU A 302 -35.48 6.02 16.41
C LEU A 302 -34.77 5.31 17.56
N ASN A 303 -33.71 5.92 18.07
CA ASN A 303 -32.93 5.45 19.21
C ASN A 303 -33.07 6.41 20.40
N ALA A 304 -33.09 5.88 21.61
CA ALA A 304 -33.12 6.66 22.84
C ALA A 304 -31.77 6.52 23.56
N VAL A 305 -31.01 7.61 23.62
CA VAL A 305 -29.73 7.68 24.32
C VAL A 305 -29.95 8.31 25.69
N ARG A 306 -29.77 7.55 26.77
CA ARG A 306 -29.92 8.08 28.13
C ARG A 306 -28.80 9.07 28.46
N VAL A 307 -29.14 10.20 29.06
CA VAL A 307 -28.19 11.24 29.47
C VAL A 307 -28.56 11.82 30.83
N LYS A 308 -27.56 12.01 31.69
CA LYS A 308 -27.71 12.57 33.04
C LYS A 308 -27.16 13.99 33.09
N GLY A 309 -27.91 14.95 32.52
CA GLY A 309 -27.46 16.35 32.43
C GLY A 309 -26.22 16.52 31.55
N GLY A 310 -25.73 17.76 31.43
CA GLY A 310 -24.43 18.03 30.83
C GLY A 310 -24.43 18.24 29.31
N VAL A 311 -23.23 18.23 28.72
CA VAL A 311 -23.05 18.38 27.26
C VAL A 311 -22.89 17.00 26.62
N MET A 312 -23.73 16.71 25.63
CA MET A 312 -23.63 15.51 24.81
C MET A 312 -23.05 15.83 23.44
N ARG A 313 -22.00 15.10 23.04
CA ARG A 313 -21.47 15.10 21.67
C ARG A 313 -21.59 13.70 21.09
N ILE A 314 -22.05 13.61 19.85
CA ILE A 314 -22.07 12.38 19.08
C ILE A 314 -21.03 12.54 17.98
N VAL A 315 -20.14 11.57 17.84
CA VAL A 315 -19.08 11.61 16.83
C VAL A 315 -18.92 10.26 16.14
N VAL A 316 -18.42 10.30 14.91
CA VAL A 316 -17.82 9.15 14.24
C VAL A 316 -16.30 9.30 14.36
N ARG A 317 -15.60 8.25 14.83
CA ARG A 317 -14.14 8.29 14.99
C ARG A 317 -13.43 7.87 13.70
N GLY A 318 -12.58 8.75 13.19
CA GLY A 318 -11.62 8.47 12.11
C GLY A 318 -10.36 7.79 12.65
N TRP A 319 -9.22 8.05 12.02
CA TRP A 319 -7.93 7.56 12.50
C TRP A 319 -7.34 8.47 13.57
N ARG A 320 -7.20 9.77 13.27
CA ARG A 320 -6.68 10.78 14.19
C ARG A 320 -7.73 11.82 14.57
N ARG A 321 -8.81 11.94 13.80
CA ARG A 321 -9.85 12.95 13.99
C ARG A 321 -11.20 12.35 14.35
N GLU A 322 -12.05 13.16 14.95
CA GLU A 322 -13.45 12.84 15.20
C GLU A 322 -14.35 13.72 14.35
N HIS A 323 -15.35 13.11 13.72
CA HIS A 323 -16.30 13.78 12.88
C HIS A 323 -17.59 13.99 13.66
N GLN A 324 -17.90 15.25 13.97
CA GLN A 324 -19.05 15.57 14.79
C GLN A 324 -20.36 15.36 14.03
N VAL A 325 -21.29 14.68 14.68
CA VAL A 325 -22.67 14.53 14.21
C VAL A 325 -23.50 15.69 14.76
N GLY A 326 -23.87 16.61 13.89
CA GLY A 326 -24.66 17.79 14.27
C GLY A 326 -23.95 18.71 15.27
N LYS A 327 -24.72 19.53 15.98
CA LYS A 327 -24.20 20.42 17.04
C LYS A 327 -24.22 19.70 18.40
N PRO A 328 -23.32 20.04 19.34
CA PRO A 328 -23.38 19.51 20.70
C PRO A 328 -24.69 19.90 21.37
N ILE A 329 -25.24 19.02 22.21
CA ILE A 329 -26.51 19.26 22.89
C ILE A 329 -26.25 19.54 24.37
N LEU A 330 -26.76 20.66 24.86
CA LEU A 330 -26.80 20.94 26.30
C LEU A 330 -28.09 20.40 26.91
N ILE A 331 -27.97 19.51 27.89
CA ILE A 331 -29.10 18.92 28.61
C ILE A 331 -29.11 19.52 30.01
N ARG A 332 -30.09 20.40 30.26
CA ARG A 332 -30.25 21.01 31.57
C ARG A 332 -30.80 19.96 32.55
N PRO A 333 -30.23 19.81 33.76
CA PRO A 333 -30.85 19.03 34.82
C PRO A 333 -32.25 19.57 35.08
N LYS A 334 -33.23 18.69 35.29
CA LYS A 334 -34.53 19.11 35.80
C LYS A 334 -34.29 19.62 37.22
N ILE A 335 -34.48 20.91 37.44
CA ILE A 335 -34.57 21.47 38.80
C ILE A 335 -35.81 20.83 39.41
N GLU A 336 -35.63 19.91 40.36
CA GLU A 336 -36.73 19.48 41.21
C GLU A 336 -37.21 20.70 41.98
N ARG A 337 -38.29 21.32 41.50
CA ARG A 337 -39.05 22.26 42.32
C ARG A 337 -39.62 21.44 43.46
N GLY A 338 -38.92 21.44 44.59
CA GLY A 338 -39.43 20.93 45.85
C GLY A 338 -40.82 21.51 46.08
N ARG A 339 -41.83 20.65 46.06
CA ARG A 339 -43.09 20.94 46.74
C ARG A 339 -42.75 20.97 48.22
N GLN A 340 -42.42 22.13 48.76
CA GLN A 340 -42.69 22.39 50.17
C GLN A 340 -44.22 22.46 50.29
N ALA A 341 -44.79 21.36 50.76
CA ALA A 341 -46.15 21.34 51.28
C ALA A 341 -46.19 22.24 52.53
N ARG A 342 -47.31 22.95 52.65
CA ARG A 342 -47.63 23.95 53.66
C ARG A 342 -47.58 23.42 55.09
#